data_AF-A0A248LHA2-F1
#
_entry.id   AF-A0A248LHA2-F1
#
_cell.length_a   1.000
_cell.length_b   1.000
_cell.length_c   1.000
_cell.angle_alpha   90.00
_cell.angle_beta   90.00
_cell.angle_gamma   90.00
#
_symmetry.space_group_name_H-M   'P 1'
#
loop_
_entity.id
_entity.type
_entity.pdbx_description
1 polymer ?
#
loop_
_entity_poly.entity_id
_entity_poly.type
_entity_poly.pdbx_seq_one_letter_code
_entity_poly.pdbx_strand_id
1 'polypeptide(L)'
;MSKKHRGQAKGDPVTYQRPTPAGGVQLETFMPWTLVRRGLKKQVITPLDAPQEFLDEARRERLVREADQDAPLMRALGLAHHWQRLLDEGRFNSMTEIAAAEGIDLGQASKISRLAQLAPDLVEGIALGHFKVGVSQLLRGKLSASWPAQREALVAGCR
;
A
#
# COMPACT_ATOMS: atom_id res chain seq x y z
N MET A 1 8.93 -15.33 -15.16
CA MET A 1 9.04 -14.05 -15.89
C MET A 1 9.15 -12.89 -14.90
N SER A 2 10.23 -12.10 -14.97
CA SER A 2 10.55 -11.06 -13.97
C SER A 2 9.50 -9.94 -13.95
N LYS A 3 8.95 -9.65 -12.77
CA LYS A 3 8.01 -8.54 -12.54
C LYS A 3 8.66 -7.15 -12.71
N LYS A 4 9.95 -7.05 -13.04
CA LYS A 4 10.68 -5.77 -13.13
C LYS A 4 10.61 -5.06 -14.50
N HIS A 5 10.16 -5.72 -15.57
CA HIS A 5 10.11 -5.11 -16.90
C HIS A 5 8.89 -4.17 -17.04
N ARG A 6 9.15 -2.88 -17.32
CA ARG A 6 8.13 -1.81 -17.48
C ARG A 6 7.37 -1.87 -18.81
N GLY A 7 7.83 -2.68 -19.75
CA GLY A 7 7.17 -2.90 -21.02
C GLY A 7 7.69 -4.15 -21.72
N GLN A 8 7.13 -4.47 -22.87
CA GLN A 8 7.40 -5.66 -23.67
C GLN A 8 7.89 -5.24 -25.07
N ALA A 9 9.02 -5.79 -25.51
CA ALA A 9 9.43 -5.68 -26.91
C ALA A 9 8.51 -6.58 -27.76
N LYS A 10 7.93 -6.02 -28.81
CA LYS A 10 6.94 -6.69 -29.68
C LYS A 10 7.52 -7.19 -30.99
N GLY A 11 8.80 -6.97 -31.23
CA GLY A 11 9.50 -7.40 -32.43
C GLY A 11 10.98 -7.08 -32.35
N ASP A 12 11.67 -7.39 -33.43
CA ASP A 12 13.11 -7.21 -33.51
C ASP A 12 13.47 -5.73 -33.79
N PRO A 13 14.54 -5.21 -33.16
CA PRO A 13 15.05 -3.89 -33.48
C PRO A 13 15.48 -3.79 -34.94
N VAL A 14 15.17 -2.68 -35.59
CA VAL A 14 15.60 -2.39 -36.96
C VAL A 14 16.55 -1.21 -36.94
N THR A 15 17.75 -1.39 -37.46
CA THR A 15 18.75 -0.32 -37.56
C THR A 15 18.81 0.23 -38.98
N TYR A 16 18.58 1.53 -39.10
CA TYR A 16 18.69 2.28 -40.35
C TYR A 16 20.02 3.02 -40.38
N GLN A 17 20.65 3.06 -41.56
CA GLN A 17 21.81 3.89 -41.81
C GLN A 17 21.33 5.13 -42.57
N ARG A 18 21.49 6.31 -41.96
CA ARG A 18 21.22 7.60 -42.61
C ARG A 18 22.54 8.27 -42.98
N PRO A 19 22.80 8.54 -44.27
CA PRO A 19 24.00 9.29 -44.65
C PRO A 19 23.88 10.73 -44.15
N THR A 20 24.92 11.25 -43.52
CA THR A 20 25.00 12.65 -43.12
C THR A 20 25.63 13.50 -44.23
N PRO A 21 25.28 14.80 -44.32
CA PRO A 21 25.77 15.68 -45.39
C PRO A 21 27.30 15.82 -45.45
N ALA A 22 28.00 15.56 -44.35
CA ALA A 22 29.45 15.62 -44.24
C ALA A 22 30.16 14.27 -44.57
N GLY A 23 29.45 13.31 -45.17
CA GLY A 23 30.03 12.02 -45.58
C GLY A 23 30.13 10.97 -44.47
N GLY A 24 29.49 11.19 -43.33
CA GLY A 24 29.38 10.20 -42.26
C GLY A 24 28.12 9.33 -42.38
N VAL A 25 28.01 8.32 -41.53
CA VAL A 25 26.80 7.48 -41.41
C VAL A 25 26.26 7.60 -40.00
N GLN A 26 25.01 8.04 -39.87
CA GLN A 26 24.26 8.02 -38.63
C GLN A 26 23.46 6.73 -38.54
N LEU A 27 23.66 5.96 -37.47
CA LEU A 27 22.88 4.75 -37.20
C LEU A 27 21.69 5.10 -36.30
N GLU A 28 20.48 4.77 -36.75
CA GLU A 28 19.25 4.99 -36.01
C GLU A 28 18.54 3.64 -35.80
N THR A 29 18.47 3.15 -34.56
CA THR A 29 17.85 1.86 -34.23
C THR A 29 16.45 2.06 -33.66
N PHE A 30 15.44 1.58 -34.39
CA PHE A 30 14.07 1.53 -33.94
C PHE A 30 13.82 0.25 -33.13
N MET A 31 13.37 0.39 -31.88
CA MET A 31 12.99 -0.75 -31.03
C MET A 31 11.47 -0.77 -30.82
N PRO A 32 10.74 -1.76 -31.35
CA PRO A 32 9.29 -1.85 -31.18
C PRO A 32 8.95 -2.30 -29.75
N TRP A 33 8.76 -1.34 -28.86
CA TRP A 33 8.48 -1.56 -27.43
C TRP A 33 7.12 -1.02 -27.03
N THR A 34 6.38 -1.77 -26.20
CA THR A 34 5.06 -1.38 -25.69
C THR A 34 5.07 -1.37 -24.16
N LEU A 35 4.55 -0.29 -23.56
CA LEU A 35 4.37 -0.22 -22.13
C LEU A 35 3.23 -1.18 -21.69
N VAL A 36 3.50 -2.03 -20.70
CA VAL A 36 2.46 -2.94 -20.17
C VAL A 36 1.65 -2.19 -19.12
N ARG A 37 0.33 -2.13 -19.29
CA ARG A 37 -0.59 -1.47 -18.35
C ARG A 37 -0.53 -2.17 -16.98
N ARG A 38 -0.13 -1.44 -15.93
CA ARG A 38 -0.02 -1.96 -14.55
C ARG A 38 -0.75 -1.04 -13.58
N GLY A 39 -2.00 -1.39 -13.30
CA GLY A 39 -2.88 -0.59 -12.46
C GLY A 39 -3.29 0.74 -13.11
N LEU A 40 -4.37 1.31 -12.62
CA LEU A 40 -4.77 2.68 -12.93
C LEU A 40 -4.84 3.46 -11.63
N LYS A 41 -4.17 4.59 -11.56
CA LYS A 41 -4.54 5.64 -10.63
C LYS A 41 -5.42 6.61 -11.42
N LYS A 42 -6.72 6.62 -11.13
CA LYS A 42 -7.61 7.62 -11.71
C LYS A 42 -7.15 9.00 -11.21
N GLN A 43 -6.75 9.87 -12.13
CA GLN A 43 -6.41 11.25 -11.83
C GLN A 43 -7.30 12.13 -12.70
N VAL A 44 -8.17 12.89 -12.04
CA VAL A 44 -8.98 13.92 -12.70
C VAL A 44 -8.11 15.17 -12.79
N ILE A 45 -7.71 15.54 -14.00
CA ILE A 45 -7.01 16.80 -14.27
C ILE A 45 -8.08 17.79 -14.70
N THR A 46 -8.38 18.73 -13.81
CA THR A 46 -9.33 19.81 -14.09
C THR A 46 -8.65 20.86 -14.99
N PRO A 47 -9.34 21.41 -16.01
CA PRO A 47 -8.85 22.56 -16.77
C PRO A 47 -8.57 23.76 -15.86
N LEU A 48 -7.68 24.66 -16.28
CA LEU A 48 -7.32 25.85 -15.48
C LEU A 48 -8.53 26.76 -15.18
N ASP A 49 -9.52 26.82 -16.09
CA ASP A 49 -10.72 27.65 -15.96
C ASP A 49 -11.93 26.89 -15.38
N ALA A 50 -11.70 25.81 -14.65
CA ALA A 50 -12.79 24.98 -14.15
C ALA A 50 -13.66 25.74 -13.13
N PRO A 51 -15.00 25.60 -13.21
CA PRO A 51 -15.91 26.14 -12.20
C PRO A 51 -15.54 25.65 -10.80
N GLN A 52 -15.63 26.55 -9.80
CA GLN A 52 -15.22 26.26 -8.41
C GLN A 52 -15.96 25.06 -7.80
N GLU A 53 -17.20 24.83 -8.20
CA GLU A 53 -18.02 23.69 -7.78
C GLU A 53 -17.35 22.33 -8.05
N PHE A 54 -16.64 22.22 -9.18
CA PHE A 54 -15.94 20.99 -9.56
C PHE A 54 -14.69 20.74 -8.71
N LEU A 55 -14.04 21.82 -8.25
CA LEU A 55 -12.91 21.73 -7.33
C LEU A 55 -13.35 21.32 -5.93
N ASP A 56 -14.50 21.82 -5.47
CA ASP A 56 -15.09 21.46 -4.18
C ASP A 56 -15.59 20.02 -4.15
N GLU A 57 -16.20 19.55 -5.23
CA GLU A 57 -16.58 18.14 -5.39
C GLU A 57 -15.36 17.22 -5.40
N ALA A 58 -14.32 17.56 -6.18
CA ALA A 58 -13.07 16.80 -6.20
C ALA A 58 -12.37 16.81 -4.83
N ARG A 59 -12.44 17.90 -4.08
CA ARG A 59 -11.91 17.99 -2.71
C ARG A 59 -12.70 17.10 -1.75
N ARG A 60 -14.03 17.12 -1.81
CA ARG A 60 -14.89 16.23 -1.01
C ARG A 60 -14.63 14.76 -1.32
N GLU A 61 -14.53 14.39 -2.59
CA GLU A 61 -14.23 13.01 -2.99
C GLU A 61 -12.84 12.56 -2.52
N ARG A 62 -11.84 13.47 -2.50
CA ARG A 62 -10.52 13.20 -1.91
C ARG A 62 -10.61 12.98 -0.40
N LEU A 63 -11.32 13.84 0.32
CA LEU A 63 -11.50 13.71 1.78
C LEU A 63 -12.21 12.40 2.14
N VAL A 64 -13.24 12.01 1.40
CA VAL A 64 -13.93 10.71 1.57
C VAL A 64 -12.97 9.55 1.31
N ARG A 65 -12.16 9.62 0.23
CA ARG A 65 -11.15 8.59 -0.05
C ARG A 65 -10.05 8.52 0.99
N GLU A 66 -9.63 9.65 1.55
CA GLU A 66 -8.62 9.71 2.61
C GLU A 66 -9.14 9.09 3.91
N ALA A 67 -10.38 9.41 4.30
CA ALA A 67 -11.04 8.75 5.43
C ALA A 67 -11.17 7.22 5.23
N ASP A 68 -11.39 6.78 3.98
CA ASP A 68 -11.44 5.36 3.63
C ASP A 68 -10.05 4.67 3.67
N GLN A 69 -8.93 5.42 3.69
CA GLN A 69 -7.59 4.85 3.85
C GLN A 69 -7.27 4.43 5.29
N ASP A 70 -7.97 4.99 6.27
CA ASP A 70 -7.85 4.58 7.68
C ASP A 70 -8.71 3.34 7.97
N ALA A 71 -9.70 3.04 7.12
CA ALA A 71 -10.59 1.89 7.28
C ALA A 71 -9.86 0.52 7.29
N PRO A 72 -8.84 0.25 6.46
CA PRO A 72 -8.05 -0.98 6.53
C PRO A 72 -7.30 -1.16 7.86
N LEU A 73 -6.79 -0.08 8.46
CA LEU A 73 -6.07 -0.16 9.73
C LEU A 73 -7.00 -0.41 10.89
N MET A 74 -8.09 0.35 10.96
CA MET A 74 -9.12 0.13 11.97
C MET A 74 -9.72 -1.27 11.87
N ARG A 75 -9.94 -1.77 10.64
CA ARG A 75 -10.40 -3.14 10.43
C ARG A 75 -9.39 -4.18 10.91
N ALA A 76 -8.10 -3.99 10.63
CA ALA A 76 -7.06 -4.90 11.06
C ALA A 76 -6.93 -4.93 12.59
N LEU A 77 -7.02 -3.78 13.26
CA LEU A 77 -7.04 -3.67 14.73
C LEU A 77 -8.27 -4.39 15.31
N GLY A 78 -9.45 -4.17 14.73
CA GLY A 78 -10.68 -4.85 15.12
C GLY A 78 -10.58 -6.37 15.01
N LEU A 79 -10.03 -6.89 13.90
CA LEU A 79 -9.80 -8.32 13.72
C LEU A 79 -8.81 -8.88 14.75
N ALA A 80 -7.71 -8.16 15.02
CA ALA A 80 -6.71 -8.59 15.99
C ALA A 80 -7.31 -8.79 17.39
N HIS A 81 -8.09 -7.83 17.88
CA HIS A 81 -8.78 -7.93 19.16
C HIS A 81 -9.90 -8.97 19.15
N HIS A 82 -10.64 -9.10 18.05
CA HIS A 82 -11.67 -10.11 17.91
C HIS A 82 -11.09 -11.52 18.01
N TRP A 83 -10.02 -11.80 17.27
CA TRP A 83 -9.35 -13.09 17.29
C TRP A 83 -8.69 -13.38 18.64
N GLN A 84 -8.08 -12.37 19.29
CA GLN A 84 -7.59 -12.53 20.65
C GLN A 84 -8.72 -12.96 21.59
N ARG A 85 -9.86 -12.27 21.54
CA ARG A 85 -11.04 -12.62 22.34
C ARG A 85 -11.55 -14.04 22.04
N LEU A 86 -11.56 -14.47 20.78
CA LEU A 86 -11.96 -15.83 20.41
C LEU A 86 -11.04 -16.91 20.99
N LEU A 87 -9.73 -16.63 21.09
CA LEU A 87 -8.76 -17.51 21.73
C LEU A 87 -8.93 -17.50 23.26
N ASP A 88 -9.12 -16.33 23.85
CA ASP A 88 -9.32 -16.18 25.30
C ASP A 88 -10.62 -16.86 25.77
N GLU A 89 -11.68 -16.81 24.96
CA GLU A 89 -12.95 -17.50 25.20
C GLU A 89 -12.89 -19.02 24.88
N GLY A 90 -11.77 -19.53 24.35
CA GLY A 90 -11.63 -20.92 23.95
C GLY A 90 -12.52 -21.35 22.79
N ARG A 91 -13.08 -20.40 22.02
CA ARG A 91 -13.90 -20.68 20.82
C ARG A 91 -13.05 -21.22 19.68
N PHE A 92 -11.77 -20.88 19.68
CA PHE A 92 -10.73 -21.42 18.82
C PHE A 92 -9.54 -21.81 19.69
N ASN A 93 -8.88 -22.92 19.36
CA ASN A 93 -7.72 -23.41 20.13
C ASN A 93 -6.40 -22.81 19.66
N SER A 94 -6.36 -22.29 18.43
CA SER A 94 -5.11 -21.84 17.82
C SER A 94 -5.31 -20.82 16.71
N MET A 95 -4.24 -20.06 16.44
CA MET A 95 -4.20 -19.15 15.30
C MET A 95 -4.34 -19.87 13.95
N THR A 96 -3.93 -21.13 13.87
CA THR A 96 -4.10 -21.97 12.68
C THR A 96 -5.57 -22.25 12.36
N GLU A 97 -6.40 -22.49 13.38
CA GLU A 97 -7.84 -22.67 13.17
C GLU A 97 -8.52 -21.37 12.73
N ILE A 98 -8.12 -20.24 13.32
CA ILE A 98 -8.61 -18.91 12.91
C ILE A 98 -8.23 -18.62 11.46
N ALA A 99 -6.98 -18.87 11.07
CA ALA A 99 -6.51 -18.67 9.71
C ALA A 99 -7.29 -19.52 8.69
N ALA A 100 -7.58 -20.78 9.04
CA ALA A 100 -8.38 -21.67 8.22
C ALA A 100 -9.84 -21.20 8.09
N ALA A 101 -10.46 -20.74 9.19
CA ALA A 101 -11.83 -20.24 9.20
C ALA A 101 -12.00 -18.95 8.37
N GLU A 102 -10.99 -18.07 8.39
CA GLU A 102 -10.98 -16.82 7.65
C GLU A 102 -10.47 -16.98 6.19
N GLY A 103 -9.99 -18.17 5.82
CA GLY A 103 -9.44 -18.44 4.49
C GLY A 103 -8.16 -17.65 4.17
N ILE A 104 -7.37 -17.32 5.19
CA ILE A 104 -6.12 -16.55 5.06
C ILE A 104 -4.90 -17.39 5.43
N ASP A 105 -3.72 -16.97 4.96
CA ASP A 105 -2.46 -17.58 5.34
C ASP A 105 -2.16 -17.36 6.83
N LEU A 106 -1.60 -18.39 7.50
CA LEU A 106 -1.21 -18.34 8.91
C LEU A 106 -0.25 -17.18 9.19
N GLY A 107 0.67 -16.90 8.27
CA GLY A 107 1.60 -15.79 8.39
C GLY A 107 0.90 -14.43 8.35
N GLN A 108 -0.21 -14.29 7.61
CA GLN A 108 -1.04 -13.08 7.61
C GLN A 108 -1.88 -12.98 8.88
N ALA A 109 -2.54 -14.06 9.30
CA ALA A 109 -3.30 -14.11 10.55
C ALA A 109 -2.41 -13.74 11.76
N SER A 110 -1.21 -14.31 11.83
CA SER A 110 -0.22 -14.02 12.88
C SER A 110 0.27 -12.57 12.84
N LYS A 111 0.40 -11.98 11.65
CA LYS A 111 0.79 -10.56 11.51
C LYS A 111 -0.29 -9.65 12.09
N ILE A 112 -1.55 -9.86 11.68
CA ILE A 112 -2.68 -9.04 12.14
C ILE A 112 -2.88 -9.22 13.65
N SER A 113 -2.81 -10.44 14.17
CA SER A 113 -2.99 -10.72 15.61
C SER A 113 -2.00 -10.00 16.52
N ARG A 114 -0.78 -9.72 16.04
CA ARG A 114 0.21 -8.92 16.80
C ARG A 114 -0.25 -7.48 17.05
N LEU A 115 -1.18 -6.95 16.26
CA LEU A 115 -1.71 -5.60 16.46
C LEU A 115 -2.47 -5.47 17.78
N ALA A 116 -3.00 -6.56 18.33
CA ALA A 116 -3.68 -6.54 19.62
C ALA A 116 -2.73 -6.31 20.81
N GLN A 117 -1.41 -6.43 20.59
CA GLN A 117 -0.37 -6.17 21.61
C GLN A 117 0.11 -4.70 21.61
N LEU A 118 -0.48 -3.86 20.76
CA LEU A 118 -0.14 -2.44 20.70
C LEU A 118 -0.54 -1.74 22.00
N ALA A 119 0.27 -0.78 22.45
CA ALA A 119 -0.07 0.01 23.63
C ALA A 119 -1.42 0.74 23.43
N PRO A 120 -2.31 0.76 24.44
CA PRO A 120 -3.65 1.35 24.31
C PRO A 120 -3.64 2.80 23.85
N ASP A 121 -2.71 3.61 24.36
CA ASP A 121 -2.52 5.02 23.98
C ASP A 121 -2.15 5.20 22.50
N LEU A 122 -1.45 4.23 21.91
CA LEU A 122 -1.12 4.24 20.50
C LEU A 122 -2.33 3.86 19.64
N VAL A 123 -3.16 2.92 20.09
CA VAL A 123 -4.42 2.57 19.43
C VAL A 123 -5.36 3.78 19.42
N GLU A 124 -5.50 4.46 20.56
CA GLU A 124 -6.28 5.69 20.67
C GLU A 124 -5.73 6.80 19.77
N GLY A 125 -4.41 7.01 19.77
CA GLY A 125 -3.79 8.00 18.91
C GLY A 125 -3.95 7.71 17.41
N ILE A 126 -3.96 6.43 17.02
CA ILE A 126 -4.26 6.02 15.65
C ILE A 126 -5.74 6.29 15.32
N ALA A 127 -6.67 5.93 16.21
CA ALA A 127 -8.10 6.14 16.00
C ALA A 127 -8.49 7.62 15.91
N LEU A 128 -7.80 8.49 16.66
CA LEU A 128 -7.97 9.94 16.63
C LEU A 128 -7.21 10.63 15.48
N GLY A 129 -6.46 9.87 14.67
CA GLY A 129 -5.68 10.42 13.56
C GLY A 129 -4.44 11.22 13.98
N HIS A 130 -3.99 11.09 15.23
CA HIS A 130 -2.76 11.72 15.72
C HIS A 130 -1.50 11.10 15.07
N PHE A 131 -1.59 9.85 14.62
CA PHE A 131 -0.51 9.15 13.94
C PHE A 131 -0.93 8.73 12.53
N LYS A 132 -0.22 9.21 11.50
CA LYS A 132 -0.38 8.74 10.12
C LYS A 132 0.49 7.51 9.87
N VAL A 133 0.03 6.35 10.31
CA VAL A 133 0.76 5.08 10.17
C VAL A 133 -0.07 4.11 9.34
N GLY A 134 0.53 3.53 8.30
CA GLY A 134 -0.16 2.52 7.49
C GLY A 134 -0.09 1.12 8.10
N VAL A 135 -1.11 0.28 7.85
CA VAL A 135 -1.13 -1.15 8.25
C VAL A 135 0.15 -1.87 7.88
N SER A 136 0.61 -1.70 6.63
CA SER A 136 1.83 -2.34 6.14
C SER A 136 3.07 -1.96 6.94
N GLN A 137 3.12 -0.76 7.52
CA GLN A 137 4.24 -0.31 8.34
C GLN A 137 4.26 -1.04 9.68
N LEU A 138 3.11 -1.12 10.36
CA LEU A 138 2.97 -1.88 11.61
C LEU A 138 3.23 -3.39 11.41
N LEU A 139 2.79 -3.95 10.30
CA LEU A 139 2.94 -5.38 10.02
C LEU A 139 4.34 -5.80 9.56
N ARG A 140 5.13 -4.90 8.95
CA ARG A 140 6.49 -5.18 8.45
C ARG A 140 7.53 -5.31 9.56
N GLY A 141 7.35 -4.60 10.68
CA GLY A 141 8.29 -4.62 11.80
C GLY A 141 8.09 -5.79 12.76
N LYS A 142 9.13 -6.10 13.54
CA LYS A 142 8.95 -6.81 14.81
C LYS A 142 8.40 -5.79 15.81
N LEU A 143 7.08 -5.82 16.02
CA LEU A 143 6.46 -5.06 17.10
C LEU A 143 7.07 -5.53 18.42
N SER A 144 7.69 -4.60 19.16
CA SER A 144 8.28 -4.92 20.46
C SER A 144 7.16 -5.32 21.43
N ALA A 145 7.41 -6.29 22.30
CA ALA A 145 6.48 -6.61 23.39
C ALA A 145 6.43 -5.51 24.46
N SER A 146 7.45 -4.65 24.53
CA SER A 146 7.52 -3.54 25.49
C SER A 146 6.79 -2.30 24.96
N TRP A 147 5.74 -1.87 25.65
CA TRP A 147 5.01 -0.64 25.32
C TRP A 147 5.90 0.63 25.28
N PRO A 148 6.83 0.86 26.22
CA PRO A 148 7.79 1.95 26.09
C PRO A 148 8.59 1.92 24.78
N ALA A 149 9.08 0.74 24.38
CA ALA A 149 9.82 0.59 23.12
C ALA A 149 8.92 0.78 21.88
N GLN A 150 7.63 0.43 21.96
CA GLN A 150 6.66 0.71 20.90
C GLN A 150 6.46 2.22 20.72
N ARG A 151 6.31 2.97 21.82
CA ARG A 151 6.17 4.44 21.80
C ARG A 151 7.37 5.11 21.15
N GLU A 152 8.58 4.73 21.55
CA GLU A 152 9.81 5.25 20.94
C GLU A 152 9.88 4.96 19.44
N ALA A 153 9.55 3.73 19.02
CA ALA A 153 9.58 3.34 17.61
C ALA A 153 8.58 4.12 16.75
N LEU A 154 7.37 4.38 17.27
CA LEU A 154 6.34 5.12 16.54
C LEU A 154 6.58 6.63 16.53
N VAL A 155 7.16 7.20 17.59
CA VAL A 155 7.63 8.58 17.62
C VAL A 155 8.81 8.78 16.66
N ALA A 156 9.76 7.84 16.61
CA ALA A 156 10.91 7.90 15.71
C ALA A 156 10.53 7.72 14.23
N GLY A 157 9.49 6.94 13.93
CA GLY A 157 8.97 6.72 12.58
C GLY A 157 8.03 7.81 12.05
N CYS A 158 7.66 8.80 12.87
CA CYS A 158 6.86 9.98 12.47
C CYS A 158 7.69 11.19 12.04
N ARG A 159 9.03 11.07 11.96
CA ARG A 159 9.93 12.11 11.43
C ARG A 159 10.21 11.93 9.94
#